data_AF-A0A1Q7G3I4-F1
#
_entry.id   AF-A0A1Q7G3I4-F1
#
_cell.length_a   1.000
_cell.length_b   1.000
_cell.length_c   1.000
_cell.angle_alpha   90.00
_cell.angle_beta   90.00
_cell.angle_gamma   90.00
#
_symmetry.space_group_name_H-M   'P 1'
#
loop_
_entity.id
_entity.type
_entity.pdbx_description
1 polymer ?
#
loop_
_entity_poly.entity_id
_entity_poly.type
_entity_poly.pdbx_seq_one_letter_code
_entity_poly.pdbx_strand_id
1 'polypeptide(L)'
;MRGMADLVNEFSWSRSRDGTFQDCRRKYFYHYYASWGGWEATASEEVRRLYILKQLMSRQQWAGRVVHDAIELALQGLRNGRTVPVEPFIADVIERMRGEWRSSKAAR
;
A
#
# COMPACT_ATOMS: atom_id res chain seq x y z
N MET A 1 -20.40 -9.04 22.45
CA MET A 1 -19.63 -8.37 21.36
C MET A 1 -18.16 -8.44 21.75
N ARG A 2 -17.30 -9.12 20.99
CA ARG A 2 -15.84 -9.03 21.22
C ARG A 2 -15.44 -7.61 20.81
N GLY A 3 -14.96 -6.80 21.74
CA GLY A 3 -14.35 -5.51 21.41
C GLY A 3 -13.22 -5.76 20.42
N MET A 4 -13.22 -5.06 19.30
CA MET A 4 -12.07 -5.02 18.41
C MET A 4 -10.91 -4.47 19.24
N ALA A 5 -9.76 -5.15 19.22
CA ALA A 5 -8.58 -4.67 19.93
C ALA A 5 -8.22 -3.28 19.39
N ASP A 6 -7.91 -2.35 20.28
CA ASP A 6 -7.45 -1.02 19.91
C ASP A 6 -6.14 -1.14 19.12
N LEU A 7 -6.04 -0.38 18.02
CA LEU A 7 -4.81 -0.31 17.25
C LEU A 7 -3.77 0.49 18.03
N VAL A 8 -2.66 -0.14 18.39
CA VAL A 8 -1.53 0.50 19.08
C VAL A 8 -0.35 0.74 18.13
N ASN A 9 0.29 1.90 18.24
CA ASN A 9 1.52 2.21 17.49
C ASN A 9 2.76 1.82 18.30
N GLU A 10 3.02 0.52 18.37
CA GLU A 10 4.22 0.02 19.01
C GLU A 10 5.42 0.05 18.06
N PHE A 11 6.61 0.20 18.64
CA PHE A 11 7.84 0.10 17.88
C PHE A 11 7.91 -1.26 17.18
N SER A 12 8.17 -1.22 15.87
CA SER A 12 8.35 -2.41 15.04
C SER A 12 9.49 -2.18 14.08
N TRP A 13 10.27 -3.23 13.83
CA TRP A 13 11.45 -3.20 12.98
C TRP A 13 11.18 -3.83 11.62
N SER A 14 11.76 -3.23 10.58
CA SER A 14 11.93 -3.85 9.27
C SER A 14 13.15 -3.25 8.58
N ARG A 15 13.70 -3.95 7.58
CA ARG A 15 14.84 -3.46 6.80
C ARG A 15 14.58 -2.08 6.16
N SER A 16 13.35 -1.82 5.72
CA SER A 16 12.94 -0.54 5.14
C SER A 16 12.75 0.55 6.20
N ARG A 17 12.23 0.20 7.38
CA ARG A 17 12.11 1.10 8.53
C ARG A 17 13.48 1.56 9.02
N ASP A 18 14.40 0.62 9.21
CA ASP A 18 15.78 0.92 9.58
C ASP A 18 16.44 1.80 8.51
N GLY A 19 16.34 1.43 7.23
CA GLY A 19 16.87 2.25 6.14
C GLY A 19 16.34 3.69 6.16
N THR A 20 15.04 3.88 6.43
CA THR A 20 14.43 5.21 6.56
C THR A 20 14.93 5.96 7.79
N PHE A 21 15.14 5.27 8.91
CA PHE A 21 15.67 5.85 10.14
C PHE A 21 17.11 6.35 9.96
N GLN A 22 17.96 5.53 9.33
CA GLN A 22 19.36 5.88 9.03
C GLN A 22 19.44 7.02 8.02
N ASP A 23 18.55 7.05 7.02
CA ASP A 23 18.46 8.12 6.01
C ASP A 23 18.05 9.46 6.66
N CYS A 24 16.90 9.49 7.36
CA CYS A 24 16.43 10.69 8.02
C CYS A 24 15.44 10.37 9.16
N ARG A 25 15.86 10.64 10.40
CA ARG A 25 15.03 10.41 11.60
C ARG A 25 13.72 11.20 11.59
N ARG A 26 13.72 12.42 11.04
CA ARG A 26 12.50 13.25 10.91
C ARG A 26 11.50 12.64 9.93
N LYS A 27 11.98 12.13 8.79
CA LYS A 27 11.17 11.38 7.82
C LYS A 27 10.60 10.12 8.45
N TYR A 28 11.42 9.36 9.17
CA TYR A 28 10.98 8.18 9.93
C TYR A 28 9.85 8.53 10.92
N PHE A 29 10.02 9.58 11.72
CA PHE A 29 8.99 10.03 12.65
C PHE A 29 7.67 10.37 11.95
N TYR A 30 7.69 11.20 10.90
CA TYR A 30 6.46 11.55 10.19
C TYR A 30 5.78 10.34 9.54
N HIS A 31 6.58 9.45 8.96
CA HIS A 31 6.06 8.30 8.23
C HIS A 31 5.50 7.19 9.15
N TYR A 32 6.09 6.95 10.32
CA TYR A 32 5.67 5.85 11.20
C TYR A 32 4.89 6.28 12.44
N TYR A 33 5.11 7.49 12.96
CA TYR A 33 4.53 7.93 14.23
C TYR A 33 3.56 9.10 14.07
N ALA A 34 4.00 10.21 13.48
CA ALA A 34 3.15 11.41 13.41
C ALA A 34 1.92 11.25 12.49
N SER A 35 1.98 10.36 11.50
CA SER A 35 0.84 10.04 10.62
C SER A 35 -0.14 9.03 11.23
N TRP A 36 0.15 8.51 12.43
CA TRP A 36 -0.68 7.51 13.08
C TRP A 36 -2.03 8.09 13.52
N GLY A 37 -3.10 7.32 13.33
CA GLY A 37 -4.47 7.78 13.61
C GLY A 37 -5.03 8.74 12.56
N GLY A 38 -4.29 9.08 11.49
CA GLY A 38 -4.78 10.01 10.46
C GLY A 38 -5.91 9.47 9.58
N TRP A 39 -6.25 8.18 9.70
CA TRP A 39 -7.43 7.56 9.10
C TRP A 39 -8.71 7.80 9.92
N GLU A 40 -8.59 8.22 11.18
CA GLU A 40 -9.75 8.42 12.04
C GLU A 40 -10.60 9.59 11.55
N ALA A 41 -11.92 9.45 11.67
CA ALA A 41 -12.87 10.51 11.30
C ALA A 41 -12.63 11.79 12.12
N THR A 42 -12.16 11.63 13.36
CA THR A 42 -11.86 12.71 14.32
C THR A 42 -10.41 13.18 14.29
N ALA A 43 -9.57 12.65 13.38
CA ALA A 43 -8.17 13.06 13.27
C ALA A 43 -8.04 14.56 13.03
N SER A 44 -7.04 15.19 13.66
CA SER A 44 -6.71 16.58 13.38
C SER A 44 -6.29 16.76 11.92
N GLU A 45 -6.45 17.97 11.39
CA GLU A 45 -6.11 18.26 9.99
C GLU A 45 -4.64 17.94 9.67
N GLU A 46 -3.73 18.24 10.61
CA GLU A 46 -2.30 17.96 10.45
C GLU A 46 -2.00 16.46 10.35
N VAL A 47 -2.52 15.66 11.28
CA VAL A 47 -2.30 14.20 11.31
C VAL A 47 -2.93 13.54 10.08
N ARG A 48 -4.12 14.00 9.67
CA ARG A 48 -4.77 13.55 8.43
C ARG A 48 -3.94 13.87 7.20
N ARG A 49 -3.39 15.09 7.12
CA ARG A 49 -2.52 15.50 6.00
C ARG A 49 -1.27 14.63 5.94
N LEU A 50 -0.62 14.37 7.07
CA LEU A 50 0.53 13.47 7.16
C LEU A 50 0.18 12.05 6.69
N TYR A 51 -0.99 11.53 7.09
CA TYR A 51 -1.49 10.24 6.65
C TYR A 51 -1.72 10.20 5.13
N ILE A 52 -2.43 11.18 4.56
CA ILE A 52 -2.67 11.25 3.11
C ILE A 52 -1.35 11.27 2.35
N LEU A 53 -0.43 12.16 2.74
CA LEU A 53 0.89 12.29 2.09
C LEU A 53 1.70 10.99 2.17
N LYS A 54 1.62 10.27 3.29
CA LYS A 54 2.22 8.95 3.46
C LYS A 54 1.64 7.89 2.51
N GLN A 55 0.35 7.97 2.19
CA GLN A 55 -0.34 7.00 1.32
C GLN A 55 -0.18 7.31 -0.18
N LEU A 56 0.34 8.48 -0.53
CA LEU A 56 0.64 8.79 -1.94
C LEU A 56 1.74 7.88 -2.46
N MET A 57 1.54 7.39 -3.69
CA MET A 57 2.49 6.54 -4.38
C MET A 57 2.84 7.15 -5.74
N SER A 58 4.11 7.03 -6.11
CA SER A 58 4.54 7.30 -7.47
C SER A 58 4.00 6.24 -8.44
N ARG A 59 3.97 6.58 -9.74
CA ARG A 59 3.60 5.65 -10.82
C ARG A 59 4.45 4.37 -10.79
N GLN A 60 5.73 4.47 -10.45
CA GLN A 60 6.65 3.35 -10.39
C GLN A 60 6.33 2.41 -9.22
N GLN A 61 6.06 2.97 -8.04
CA GLN A 61 5.63 2.19 -6.87
C GLN A 61 4.30 1.48 -7.12
N TRP A 62 3.35 2.17 -7.75
CA TRP A 62 2.08 1.59 -8.16
C TRP A 62 2.28 0.41 -9.13
N ALA A 63 3.06 0.59 -10.19
CA ALA A 63 3.35 -0.49 -11.14
C ALA A 63 4.01 -1.70 -10.47
N GLY A 64 4.97 -1.45 -9.56
CA GLY A 64 5.59 -2.51 -8.76
C GLY A 64 4.57 -3.27 -7.92
N ARG A 65 3.68 -2.57 -7.20
CA ARG A 65 2.59 -3.21 -6.43
C ARG A 65 1.73 -4.11 -7.33
N VAL A 66 1.28 -3.60 -8.48
CA VAL A 66 0.42 -4.39 -9.39
C VAL A 66 1.10 -5.69 -9.83
N VAL A 67 2.40 -5.64 -10.12
CA VAL A 67 3.18 -6.85 -10.47
C VAL A 67 3.28 -7.81 -9.29
N HIS A 68 3.55 -7.31 -8.07
CA HIS A 68 3.57 -8.15 -6.87
C HIS A 68 2.22 -8.83 -6.62
N ASP A 69 1.11 -8.10 -6.71
CA ASP A 69 -0.24 -8.63 -6.54
C ASP A 69 -0.57 -9.70 -7.61
N ALA A 70 -0.13 -9.47 -8.85
CA ALA A 70 -0.32 -10.44 -9.94
C ALA A 70 0.46 -11.74 -9.69
N ILE A 71 1.72 -11.63 -9.25
CA ILE A 71 2.53 -12.80 -8.90
C ILE A 71 1.88 -13.57 -7.74
N GLU A 72 1.44 -12.86 -6.70
CA GLU A 72 0.74 -13.48 -5.57
C GLU A 72 -0.50 -14.25 -6.04
N LEU A 73 -1.36 -13.63 -6.85
CA LEU A 73 -2.57 -14.26 -7.38
C LEU A 73 -2.25 -15.51 -8.21
N ALA A 74 -1.23 -15.44 -9.06
CA ALA A 74 -0.79 -16.58 -9.87
C ALA A 74 -0.30 -17.74 -8.98
N LEU A 75 0.55 -17.45 -7.99
CA LEU A 75 1.08 -18.45 -7.06
C LEU A 75 -0.04 -19.08 -6.20
N GLN A 76 -1.00 -18.27 -5.74
CA GLN A 76 -2.17 -18.78 -5.02
C GLN A 76 -3.03 -19.69 -5.91
N GLY A 77 -3.22 -19.34 -7.18
CA GLY A 77 -3.93 -20.17 -8.16
C GLY A 77 -3.24 -21.53 -8.35
N LEU A 78 -1.93 -21.52 -8.61
CA LEU A 78 -1.12 -22.72 -8.77
C LEU A 78 -1.14 -23.60 -7.51
N ARG A 79 -1.00 -22.99 -6.32
CA ARG A 79 -1.09 -23.70 -5.03
C ARG A 79 -2.43 -24.41 -4.84
N ASN A 80 -3.50 -23.86 -5.40
CA ASN A 80 -4.85 -24.41 -5.32
C ASN A 80 -5.17 -25.36 -6.49
N GLY A 81 -4.16 -25.80 -7.27
CA GLY A 81 -4.32 -26.74 -8.38
C GLY A 81 -4.95 -26.13 -9.64
N ARG A 82 -5.06 -24.79 -9.73
CA ARG A 82 -5.56 -24.12 -10.92
C ARG A 82 -4.43 -23.92 -11.92
N THR A 83 -4.74 -24.00 -13.21
CA THR A 83 -3.85 -23.53 -14.26
C THR A 83 -3.97 -22.02 -14.40
N VAL A 84 -2.84 -21.34 -14.59
CA VAL A 84 -2.80 -19.89 -14.85
C VAL A 84 -2.28 -19.71 -16.27
N PRO A 85 -3.17 -19.48 -17.26
CA PRO A 85 -2.73 -19.24 -18.62
C PRO A 85 -2.00 -17.90 -18.68
N VAL A 86 -0.74 -17.92 -19.09
CA VAL A 86 0.21 -16.81 -18.89
C VAL A 86 -0.24 -15.56 -19.67
N GLU A 87 -0.51 -15.70 -20.97
CA GLU A 87 -0.81 -14.56 -21.84
C GLU A 87 -2.16 -13.91 -21.50
N PRO A 88 -3.26 -14.67 -21.30
CA PRO A 88 -4.53 -14.09 -20.84
C PRO A 88 -4.40 -13.40 -19.48
N PHE A 89 -3.67 -14.02 -18.54
CA PHE A 89 -3.46 -13.46 -17.21
C PHE A 89 -2.72 -12.11 -17.27
N ILE A 90 -1.66 -12.03 -18.06
CA ILE A 90 -0.92 -10.77 -18.28
C ILE A 90 -1.82 -9.72 -18.93
N ALA A 91 -2.64 -10.10 -19.92
CA ALA A 91 -3.57 -9.19 -20.58
C ALA A 91 -4.58 -8.59 -19.59
N ASP A 92 -5.13 -9.40 -18.68
CA ASP A 92 -6.07 -8.97 -17.65
C ASP A 92 -5.42 -7.97 -16.67
N VAL A 93 -4.18 -8.25 -16.25
CA VAL A 93 -3.41 -7.34 -15.38
C VAL A 93 -3.16 -6.01 -16.08
N ILE A 94 -2.78 -6.02 -17.37
CA ILE A 94 -2.56 -4.80 -18.14
C ILE A 94 -3.86 -4.00 -18.30
N GLU A 95 -4.99 -4.65 -18.56
CA GLU A 95 -6.26 -3.93 -18.70
C GLU A 95 -6.69 -3.31 -17.36
N ARG A 96 -6.48 -4.01 -16.24
CA ARG A 96 -6.66 -3.44 -14.90
C ARG A 96 -5.81 -2.19 -14.71
N MET A 97 -4.52 -2.24 -15.07
CA MET A 97 -3.61 -1.09 -14.98
C MET A 97 -4.09 0.10 -15.82
N ARG A 98 -4.59 -0.15 -17.04
CA ARG A 98 -5.16 0.89 -17.92
C ARG A 98 -6.43 1.49 -17.33
N GLY A 99 -7.27 0.67 -16.69
CA GLY A 99 -8.46 1.12 -15.95
C GLY A 99 -8.07 2.07 -14.81
N GLU A 100 -7.18 1.64 -13.93
CA GLU A 100 -6.69 2.43 -12.79
C GLU A 100 -6.07 3.76 -13.23
N TRP A 101 -5.27 3.76 -14.30
CA TRP A 101 -4.69 4.98 -14.87
C TRP A 101 -5.75 5.96 -15.39
N ARG A 102 -6.78 5.46 -16.09
CA ARG A 102 -7.89 6.28 -16.57
C ARG A 102 -8.65 6.93 -15.42
N SER A 103 -8.95 6.18 -14.36
CA SER A 103 -9.63 6.71 -13.17
C SER A 103 -8.80 7.79 -12.47
N SER A 104 -7.50 7.54 -12.27
CA SER A 104 -6.58 8.52 -11.69
C SER A 104 -6.54 9.83 -12.48
N LYS A 105 -6.51 9.77 -13.82
CA LYS A 105 -6.57 10.97 -14.67
C LYS A 105 -7.92 11.69 -14.62
N ALA A 106 -9.02 10.96 -14.44
CA ALA A 106 -10.35 11.53 -14.37
C ALA A 106 -10.66 12.21 -13.02
N ALA A 107 -9.72 12.18 -12.05
CA ALA A 107 -9.92 12.63 -10.68
C ALA A 107 -11.15 11.98 -10.01
N ARG A 108 -11.42 10.72 -10.35
CA ARG A 108 -12.48 9.89 -9.77
C ARG A 108 -11.89 8.78 -8.93
#